data_AF-A0A954CZJ9-F1
#
_entry.id   AF-A0A954CZJ9-F1
#
_cell.length_a   1.000
_cell.length_b   1.000
_cell.length_c   1.000
_cell.angle_alpha   90.00
_cell.angle_beta   90.00
_cell.angle_gamma   90.00
#
_symmetry.space_group_name_H-M   'P 1'
#
loop_
_entity.id
_entity.type
_entity.pdbx_description
1 polymer ?
#
loop_
_entity_poly.entity_id
_entity_poly.type
_entity_poly.pdbx_seq_one_letter_code
_entity_poly.pdbx_strand_id
1 'polypeptide(L)'
;AGHGYAAQAVGTGGKGSLHWPRSGTLVSTDYCALNNTFSGTTAGGGGGGGFHQVGSIGGVTRTPCQITAHAGNSNNTGGGNFPLGTFAPKTSGPTSAIDHFGVGGSGGGGGGSHGLLVLSSNTRWPAGSAGAGGGGVLIIRCGQDFTMGGSAVLQAIGGSGYRIDSVNNRPGESRDNLFNVPSPGGGGSGGSIVLQVFGRPLLGGLLDTSGGKGGILDNTPGGQPGLVAKATGGDGSPGYVRLETPGGPSVVDVGSSVPAAASTNIGMLTDHEFTGVSQSRFYASRLTFPPTFLRYEVEAYVDTGAGLVRKLYSDDSEVGNPSSPYYDKDFAGMASSTEPVHFELQGAKVSAVNGQPDLTTLGPWREAAASKTSRSLNDDKATGYRFRMTFDQDSGKTKIEVRRVSVFFIE
;
A
#
# COMPACT_ATOMS: atom_id res chain seq x y z
N ALA A 1 -13.11 8.16 -12.36
CA ALA A 1 -13.54 7.26 -11.28
C ALA A 1 -13.85 8.10 -10.05
N GLY A 2 -15.11 8.22 -9.67
CA GLY A 2 -15.48 8.90 -8.41
C GLY A 2 -15.09 8.02 -7.23
N HIS A 3 -14.52 8.61 -6.18
CA HIS A 3 -14.29 7.91 -4.93
C HIS A 3 -15.66 7.48 -4.37
N GLY A 4 -15.90 6.17 -4.23
CA GLY A 4 -17.22 5.63 -3.81
C GLY A 4 -17.71 6.17 -2.46
N TYR A 5 -16.81 6.79 -1.70
CA TYR A 5 -17.08 7.41 -0.39
C TYR A 5 -16.74 8.92 -0.35
N ALA A 6 -16.78 9.60 -1.50
CA ALA A 6 -16.39 11.02 -1.59
C ALA A 6 -17.17 11.93 -0.62
N ALA A 7 -18.46 11.64 -0.39
CA ALA A 7 -19.30 12.40 0.53
C ALA A 7 -18.91 12.19 2.00
N GLN A 8 -18.43 11.01 2.36
CA GLN A 8 -18.00 10.64 3.70
C GLN A 8 -16.55 11.03 4.00
N ALA A 9 -15.72 11.23 2.96
CA ALA A 9 -14.40 11.84 3.08
C ALA A 9 -14.47 13.34 3.40
N VAL A 10 -15.64 13.97 3.27
CA VAL A 10 -15.82 15.39 3.60
C VAL A 10 -15.57 15.59 5.09
N GLY A 11 -14.57 16.41 5.40
CA GLY A 11 -14.23 16.79 6.77
C GLY A 11 -13.24 15.86 7.47
N THR A 12 -12.71 14.83 6.79
CA THR A 12 -11.63 13.99 7.35
C THR A 12 -10.26 14.67 7.29
N GLY A 13 -10.05 15.63 6.39
CA GLY A 13 -8.85 16.46 6.40
C GLY A 13 -8.78 17.36 7.63
N GLY A 14 -7.58 17.52 8.20
CA GLY A 14 -7.36 18.43 9.32
C GLY A 14 -7.74 19.87 8.95
N LYS A 15 -8.35 20.61 9.89
CA LYS A 15 -8.72 22.00 9.64
C LYS A 15 -7.47 22.88 9.62
N GLY A 16 -7.36 23.71 8.59
CA GLY A 16 -6.38 24.79 8.56
C GLY A 16 -6.65 25.76 9.70
N SER A 17 -5.61 26.46 10.15
CA SER A 17 -5.76 27.39 11.25
C SER A 17 -6.60 28.62 10.87
N LEU A 18 -7.32 29.16 11.86
CA LEU A 18 -8.22 30.31 11.68
C LEU A 18 -7.48 31.66 11.56
N HIS A 19 -6.16 31.70 11.74
CA HIS A 19 -5.37 32.94 11.65
C HIS A 19 -5.13 33.32 10.19
N TRP A 20 -6.21 33.75 9.54
CA TRP A 20 -6.19 34.49 8.30
C TRP A 20 -7.11 35.68 8.52
N PRO A 21 -6.70 36.94 8.30
CA PRO A 21 -7.70 38.00 8.20
C PRO A 21 -8.63 37.62 7.06
N ARG A 22 -9.90 37.27 7.36
CA ARG A 22 -10.90 36.93 6.34
C ARG A 22 -11.02 38.02 5.25
N SER A 23 -10.65 39.25 5.61
CA SER A 23 -10.59 40.43 4.76
C SER A 23 -9.25 40.68 4.06
N GLY A 24 -8.17 39.95 4.39
CA GLY A 24 -6.80 40.29 3.99
C GLY A 24 -6.23 41.53 4.69
N THR A 25 -6.98 42.14 5.62
CA THR A 25 -6.62 43.39 6.31
C THR A 25 -6.57 43.22 7.83
N LEU A 26 -5.84 44.09 8.51
CA LEU A 26 -5.68 44.10 9.97
C LEU A 26 -6.98 44.35 10.75
N VAL A 27 -8.03 44.83 10.09
CA VAL A 27 -9.30 45.28 10.70
C VAL A 27 -10.15 44.10 11.21
N SER A 28 -9.84 42.87 10.78
CA SER A 28 -10.57 41.66 11.18
C SER A 28 -9.75 40.69 12.04
N THR A 29 -8.63 41.14 12.63
CA THR A 29 -7.73 40.28 13.41
C THR A 29 -7.39 40.89 14.75
N ASP A 30 -7.67 40.17 15.82
CA ASP A 30 -7.16 40.47 17.16
C ASP A 30 -5.72 39.96 17.25
N TYR A 31 -4.76 40.89 17.38
CA TYR A 31 -3.36 40.57 17.64
C TYR A 31 -2.85 41.41 18.80
N CYS A 32 -1.97 40.82 19.59
CA CYS A 32 -1.20 41.57 20.59
C CYS A 32 0.12 41.98 19.95
N ALA A 33 0.49 43.25 20.08
CA ALA A 33 1.77 43.73 19.59
C ALA A 33 2.84 43.62 20.69
N LEU A 34 3.82 42.73 20.51
CA LEU A 34 5.05 42.78 21.31
C LEU A 34 5.93 43.91 20.79
N ASN A 35 6.40 44.78 21.69
CA ASN A 35 7.28 45.91 21.36
C ASN A 35 6.79 46.76 20.18
N ASN A 36 5.47 46.99 20.08
CA ASN A 36 4.82 47.74 19.00
C ASN A 36 5.13 47.26 17.56
N THR A 37 5.60 46.02 17.39
CA THR A 37 6.12 45.59 16.09
C THR A 37 5.69 44.17 15.73
N PHE A 38 5.42 43.28 16.68
CA PHE A 38 5.23 41.85 16.35
C PHE A 38 3.89 41.30 16.82
N SER A 39 3.24 40.44 16.04
CA SER A 39 2.09 39.70 16.57
C SER A 39 2.55 38.68 17.60
N GLY A 40 1.97 38.71 18.80
CA GLY A 40 2.09 37.66 19.80
C GLY A 40 1.19 36.45 19.52
N THR A 41 0.36 36.48 18.46
CA THR A 41 -0.52 35.36 18.10
C THR A 41 0.16 34.40 17.12
N THR A 42 -0.04 33.10 17.33
CA THR A 42 0.33 32.02 16.42
C THR A 42 -0.83 31.02 16.38
N ALA A 43 -0.78 30.03 15.51
CA ALA A 43 -1.78 28.96 15.44
C ALA A 43 -1.12 27.61 15.20
N GLY A 44 -1.91 26.54 15.16
CA GLY A 44 -1.44 25.21 14.73
C GLY A 44 -2.53 24.48 13.98
N GLY A 45 -2.24 23.90 12.83
CA GLY A 45 -3.22 23.16 12.01
C GLY A 45 -3.70 21.88 12.70
N GLY A 46 -4.97 21.51 12.53
CA GLY A 46 -5.50 20.24 13.05
C GLY A 46 -4.91 19.02 12.35
N GLY A 47 -4.82 17.88 13.03
CA GLY A 47 -4.34 16.63 12.43
C GLY A 47 -5.36 16.03 11.46
N GLY A 48 -4.92 15.23 10.50
CA GLY A 48 -5.79 14.44 9.64
C GLY A 48 -6.56 13.39 10.44
N GLY A 49 -7.85 13.24 10.16
CA GLY A 49 -8.70 12.16 10.70
C GLY A 49 -8.57 10.86 9.91
N GLY A 50 -9.06 9.76 10.46
CA GLY A 50 -8.80 8.43 9.89
C GLY A 50 -9.81 7.42 10.38
N PHE A 51 -9.43 6.14 10.38
CA PHE A 51 -10.44 5.07 10.28
C PHE A 51 -11.22 4.76 11.56
N HIS A 52 -10.60 5.05 12.70
CA HIS A 52 -11.17 4.73 14.02
C HIS A 52 -11.21 5.93 14.95
N GLN A 53 -10.48 6.99 14.61
CA GLN A 53 -10.27 8.13 15.50
C GLN A 53 -10.24 9.42 14.69
N VAL A 54 -10.68 10.49 15.35
CA VAL A 54 -10.50 11.84 14.85
C VAL A 54 -9.01 12.21 14.90
N GLY A 55 -8.59 13.14 14.05
CA GLY A 55 -7.28 13.76 14.15
C GLY A 55 -7.17 14.55 15.46
N SER A 56 -5.96 14.69 15.98
CA SER A 56 -5.75 15.49 17.19
C SER A 56 -5.94 16.98 16.89
N ILE A 57 -6.27 17.72 17.95
CA ILE A 57 -6.40 19.17 17.89
C ILE A 57 -5.01 19.81 17.77
N GLY A 58 -4.86 20.75 16.84
CA GLY A 58 -3.70 21.65 16.79
C GLY A 58 -3.98 22.93 17.58
N GLY A 59 -2.97 23.51 18.21
CA GLY A 59 -3.20 24.65 19.10
C GLY A 59 -1.93 25.37 19.57
N VAL A 60 -2.14 26.46 20.30
CA VAL A 60 -1.09 27.27 20.91
C VAL A 60 -0.95 26.87 22.37
N THR A 61 0.24 26.44 22.77
CA THR A 61 0.52 26.04 24.15
C THR A 61 1.13 27.19 24.97
N ARG A 62 1.80 28.14 24.30
CA ARG A 62 2.29 29.36 24.93
C ARG A 62 2.34 30.50 23.93
N THR A 63 1.81 31.64 24.33
CA THR A 63 1.97 32.91 23.61
C THR A 63 2.59 33.93 24.56
N PRO A 64 3.40 34.87 24.05
CA PRO A 64 3.95 35.96 24.85
C PRO A 64 2.91 37.01 25.27
N CYS A 65 1.66 36.88 24.83
CA CYS A 65 0.56 37.78 25.20
C CYS A 65 -0.62 37.05 25.83
N GLN A 66 -1.08 37.51 27.00
CA GLN A 66 -2.35 37.08 27.59
C GLN A 66 -3.51 37.86 26.95
N ILE A 67 -3.93 37.47 25.74
CA ILE A 67 -5.19 37.99 25.17
C ILE A 67 -6.33 37.17 25.77
N THR A 68 -7.00 37.74 26.78
CA THR A 68 -7.96 37.02 27.64
C THR A 68 -9.30 36.67 26.97
N ALA A 69 -9.58 37.08 25.72
CA ALA A 69 -10.96 37.06 25.22
C ALA A 69 -11.25 36.42 23.85
N HIS A 70 -10.39 36.47 22.82
CA HIS A 70 -10.82 36.00 21.49
C HIS A 70 -9.73 35.32 20.66
N ALA A 71 -10.13 34.20 20.03
CA ALA A 71 -9.66 33.54 18.80
C ALA A 71 -8.14 33.26 18.57
N GLY A 72 -7.24 33.89 19.31
CA GLY A 72 -5.80 33.86 19.12
C GLY A 72 -5.14 32.51 19.41
N ASN A 73 -5.72 31.75 20.34
CA ASN A 73 -5.28 30.42 20.75
C ASN A 73 -6.32 29.36 20.38
N SER A 74 -6.99 29.51 19.23
CA SER A 74 -8.05 28.59 18.84
C SER A 74 -7.47 27.20 18.55
N ASN A 75 -7.88 26.23 19.36
CA ASN A 75 -7.76 24.82 19.07
C ASN A 75 -8.41 24.53 17.71
N ASN A 76 -7.60 24.23 16.70
CA ASN A 76 -8.09 23.84 15.39
C ASN A 76 -8.41 22.36 15.43
N THR A 77 -9.69 22.05 15.24
CA THR A 77 -10.20 20.68 15.28
C THR A 77 -9.47 19.82 14.26
N GLY A 78 -9.05 18.62 14.68
CA GLY A 78 -8.61 17.62 13.72
C GLY A 78 -9.74 17.17 12.81
N GLY A 79 -9.37 16.40 11.79
CA GLY A 79 -10.32 15.80 10.87
C GLY A 79 -11.22 14.78 11.55
N GLY A 80 -12.43 14.62 11.01
CA GLY A 80 -13.41 13.63 11.49
C GLY A 80 -12.95 12.18 11.27
N ASN A 81 -13.55 11.28 12.05
CA ASN A 81 -13.39 9.83 11.88
C ASN A 81 -14.14 9.36 10.63
N PHE A 82 -13.52 8.46 9.86
CA PHE A 82 -14.14 7.73 8.75
C PHE A 82 -14.28 6.24 9.13
N PRO A 83 -15.44 5.79 9.63
CA PRO A 83 -15.59 4.44 10.20
C PRO A 83 -15.55 3.36 9.11
N LEU A 84 -14.35 2.91 8.72
CA LEU A 84 -14.14 1.97 7.63
C LEU A 84 -14.84 0.62 7.88
N GLY A 85 -14.94 0.18 9.13
CA GLY A 85 -15.62 -1.06 9.50
C GLY A 85 -17.12 -1.11 9.14
N THR A 86 -17.74 0.05 8.86
CA THR A 86 -19.13 0.11 8.37
C THR A 86 -19.23 -0.10 6.86
N PHE A 87 -18.14 0.14 6.11
CA PHE A 87 -18.11 0.14 4.65
C PHE A 87 -17.28 -0.99 4.04
N ALA A 88 -16.28 -1.47 4.76
CA ALA A 88 -15.56 -2.67 4.39
C ALA A 88 -16.55 -3.84 4.33
N PRO A 89 -16.39 -4.78 3.37
CA PRO A 89 -17.15 -6.02 3.36
C PRO A 89 -17.23 -6.60 4.76
N LYS A 90 -18.46 -6.78 5.25
CA LYS A 90 -18.75 -7.13 6.64
C LYS A 90 -17.88 -8.31 7.04
N THR A 91 -17.21 -8.19 8.18
CA THR A 91 -16.36 -9.24 8.78
C THR A 91 -17.13 -10.55 9.05
N SER A 92 -18.47 -10.53 8.96
CA SER A 92 -19.36 -11.67 9.18
C SER A 92 -19.93 -12.30 7.89
N GLY A 93 -19.37 -12.01 6.72
CA GLY A 93 -19.81 -12.57 5.44
C GLY A 93 -18.65 -13.04 4.58
N PRO A 94 -18.91 -13.88 3.56
CA PRO A 94 -17.88 -14.28 2.60
C PRO A 94 -17.24 -13.04 1.96
N THR A 95 -15.93 -12.93 2.06
CA THR A 95 -15.17 -11.91 1.33
C THR A 95 -14.48 -12.55 0.14
N SER A 96 -14.74 -11.99 -1.05
CA SER A 96 -14.13 -12.45 -2.28
C SER A 96 -12.69 -11.95 -2.37
N ALA A 97 -11.78 -12.80 -2.82
CA ALA A 97 -10.42 -12.37 -3.16
C ALA A 97 -10.40 -11.33 -4.29
N ILE A 98 -11.48 -11.20 -5.08
CA ILE A 98 -11.61 -10.21 -6.17
C ILE A 98 -12.00 -8.83 -5.62
N ASP A 99 -12.69 -8.77 -4.48
CA ASP A 99 -13.13 -7.52 -3.89
C ASP A 99 -11.99 -6.86 -3.11
N HIS A 100 -11.42 -5.81 -3.68
CA HIS A 100 -10.45 -4.97 -2.99
C HIS A 100 -11.08 -3.67 -2.53
N PHE A 101 -10.81 -3.34 -1.28
CA PHE A 101 -11.07 -2.02 -0.77
C PHE A 101 -9.78 -1.49 -0.14
N GLY A 102 -9.55 -0.21 -0.36
CA GLY A 102 -8.43 0.50 0.20
C GLY A 102 -8.83 1.95 0.32
N VAL A 103 -8.48 2.57 1.44
CA VAL A 103 -8.75 3.97 1.66
C VAL A 103 -7.45 4.59 2.15
N GLY A 104 -7.01 5.65 1.48
CA GLY A 104 -5.84 6.40 1.90
C GLY A 104 -6.12 7.22 3.16
N GLY A 105 -5.06 7.59 3.87
CA GLY A 105 -5.11 8.56 4.94
C GLY A 105 -5.47 9.95 4.42
N SER A 106 -6.03 10.77 5.29
CA SER A 106 -6.29 12.18 5.05
C SER A 106 -5.07 13.05 5.36
N GLY A 107 -4.98 14.20 4.71
CA GLY A 107 -3.96 15.20 5.02
C GLY A 107 -4.22 15.96 6.33
N GLY A 108 -3.16 16.45 6.94
CA GLY A 108 -3.22 17.40 8.04
C GLY A 108 -3.65 18.80 7.56
N GLY A 109 -4.12 19.61 8.50
CA GLY A 109 -4.48 21.01 8.26
C GLY A 109 -3.25 21.92 8.22
N GLY A 110 -3.31 22.99 7.42
CA GLY A 110 -2.23 23.99 7.37
C GLY A 110 -2.16 24.86 8.63
N GLY A 111 -0.97 25.38 8.95
CA GLY A 111 -0.72 26.20 10.13
C GLY A 111 -1.26 27.64 10.07
N GLY A 112 -1.64 28.14 8.89
CA GLY A 112 -2.12 29.51 8.66
C GLY A 112 -1.06 30.59 8.86
N SER A 113 -1.40 31.85 8.57
CA SER A 113 -0.44 32.96 8.52
C SER A 113 -0.50 33.80 9.81
N HIS A 114 0.53 34.54 10.17
CA HIS A 114 0.48 35.44 11.33
C HIS A 114 1.09 36.80 11.00
N GLY A 115 0.56 37.89 11.55
CA GLY A 115 1.03 39.22 11.20
C GLY A 115 2.45 39.50 11.72
N LEU A 116 3.29 40.07 10.86
CA LEU A 116 4.60 40.64 11.19
C LEU A 116 4.54 42.17 10.98
N LEU A 117 5.23 42.95 11.81
CA LEU A 117 5.21 44.42 11.73
C LEU A 117 3.78 44.99 11.83
N VAL A 118 2.96 44.43 12.72
CA VAL A 118 1.50 44.63 12.78
C VAL A 118 1.04 46.04 13.18
N LEU A 119 1.90 46.84 13.82
CA LEU A 119 1.65 48.28 14.03
C LEU A 119 2.51 49.18 13.15
N SER A 120 3.23 48.63 12.16
CA SER A 120 3.99 49.41 11.20
C SER A 120 3.20 49.64 9.91
N SER A 121 3.59 50.64 9.12
CA SER A 121 3.07 50.84 7.75
C SER A 121 3.44 49.72 6.76
N ASN A 122 4.30 48.77 7.16
CA ASN A 122 4.83 47.69 6.33
C ASN A 122 4.51 46.31 6.95
N THR A 123 3.26 46.10 7.35
CA THR A 123 2.80 44.80 7.84
C THR A 123 2.99 43.70 6.79
N ARG A 124 3.51 42.55 7.20
CA ARG A 124 3.73 41.37 6.36
C ARG A 124 3.00 40.16 6.92
N TRP A 125 2.59 39.25 6.04
CA TRP A 125 1.94 37.98 6.40
C TRP A 125 2.75 36.84 5.78
N PRO A 126 3.62 36.16 6.55
CA PRO A 126 4.29 34.96 6.10
C PRO A 126 3.31 33.79 6.09
N ALA A 127 3.42 32.95 5.06
CA ALA A 127 2.64 31.74 4.95
C ALA A 127 2.98 30.77 6.08
N GLY A 128 1.96 30.13 6.65
CA GLY A 128 2.14 29.01 7.56
C GLY A 128 2.70 27.76 6.89
N SER A 129 3.12 26.81 7.71
CA SER A 129 3.51 25.49 7.22
C SER A 129 2.29 24.77 6.65
N ALA A 130 2.50 24.07 5.53
CA ALA A 130 1.51 23.14 5.00
C ALA A 130 1.26 21.99 6.00
N GLY A 131 0.04 21.44 5.97
CA GLY A 131 -0.23 20.18 6.63
C GLY A 131 0.44 19.02 5.89
N ALA A 132 0.77 17.96 6.61
CA ALA A 132 1.42 16.79 6.02
C ALA A 132 0.43 15.89 5.25
N GLY A 133 0.95 15.12 4.28
CA GLY A 133 0.15 14.19 3.50
C GLY A 133 -0.33 12.98 4.31
N GLY A 134 -1.47 12.42 3.96
CA GLY A 134 -1.96 11.16 4.53
C GLY A 134 -1.25 9.93 3.97
N GLY A 135 -1.34 8.80 4.68
CA GLY A 135 -0.73 7.54 4.28
C GLY A 135 -1.39 6.92 3.04
N GLY A 136 -0.63 6.12 2.30
CA GLY A 136 -1.11 5.44 1.09
C GLY A 136 -1.95 4.19 1.37
N VAL A 137 -2.18 3.40 0.33
CA VAL A 137 -2.83 2.09 0.43
C VAL A 137 -1.84 1.02 -0.02
N LEU A 138 -1.69 -0.03 0.77
CA LEU A 138 -0.97 -1.24 0.39
C LEU A 138 -1.92 -2.42 0.42
N ILE A 139 -2.08 -3.10 -0.71
CA ILE A 139 -2.86 -4.33 -0.81
C ILE A 139 -1.92 -5.43 -1.28
N ILE A 140 -1.84 -6.52 -0.52
CA ILE A 140 -1.06 -7.70 -0.85
C ILE A 140 -2.01 -8.87 -0.96
N ARG A 141 -1.93 -9.58 -2.10
CA ARG A 141 -2.62 -10.84 -2.33
C ARG A 141 -1.61 -11.94 -2.47
N CYS A 142 -1.83 -13.04 -1.76
CA CYS A 142 -1.02 -14.22 -1.84
C CYS A 142 -1.92 -15.45 -1.94
N GLY A 143 -1.82 -16.19 -3.04
CA GLY A 143 -2.56 -17.44 -3.23
C GLY A 143 -2.00 -18.62 -2.41
N GLN A 144 -0.92 -18.42 -1.67
CA GLN A 144 -0.26 -19.43 -0.84
C GLN A 144 0.22 -18.77 0.46
N ASP A 145 1.28 -19.28 1.07
CA ASP A 145 1.87 -18.74 2.29
C ASP A 145 2.53 -17.36 2.05
N PHE A 146 2.27 -16.42 2.95
CA PHE A 146 2.95 -15.13 2.97
C PHE A 146 3.82 -15.03 4.22
N THR A 147 5.13 -14.90 4.03
CA THR A 147 6.09 -14.80 5.13
C THR A 147 6.75 -13.43 5.17
N MET A 148 6.64 -12.76 6.32
CA MET A 148 7.32 -11.52 6.66
C MET A 148 8.34 -11.80 7.76
N GLY A 149 9.62 -11.55 7.48
CA GLY A 149 10.70 -11.76 8.45
C GLY A 149 10.60 -10.81 9.67
N GLY A 150 11.24 -11.18 10.78
CA GLY A 150 11.15 -10.45 12.06
C GLY A 150 11.57 -8.98 12.04
N SER A 151 12.43 -8.58 11.08
CA SER A 151 12.89 -7.20 10.89
C SER A 151 12.16 -6.47 9.76
N ALA A 152 11.25 -7.13 9.04
CA ALA A 152 10.55 -6.52 7.93
C ALA A 152 9.48 -5.56 8.44
N VAL A 153 9.25 -4.49 7.68
CA VAL A 153 8.24 -3.48 8.01
C VAL A 153 7.42 -3.18 6.75
N LEU A 154 6.10 -3.29 6.87
CA LEU A 154 5.16 -2.80 5.86
C LEU A 154 4.54 -1.51 6.39
N GLN A 155 4.68 -0.41 5.63
CA GLN A 155 4.26 0.91 6.09
C GLN A 155 3.26 1.57 5.15
N ALA A 156 2.18 2.07 5.72
CA ALA A 156 1.26 3.03 5.10
C ALA A 156 1.02 4.18 6.10
N ILE A 157 2.11 4.84 6.50
CA ILE A 157 2.10 5.85 7.56
C ILE A 157 1.73 7.25 7.04
N GLY A 158 1.14 8.06 7.91
CA GLY A 158 0.90 9.47 7.66
C GLY A 158 2.18 10.30 7.73
N GLY A 159 2.28 11.34 6.91
CA GLY A 159 3.39 12.29 6.96
C GLY A 159 3.37 13.11 8.24
N SER A 160 4.55 13.42 8.78
CA SER A 160 4.70 14.31 9.94
C SER A 160 4.83 15.77 9.51
N GLY A 161 4.23 16.67 10.28
CA GLY A 161 4.36 18.10 10.10
C GLY A 161 5.79 18.59 10.38
N TYR A 162 6.16 19.70 9.76
CA TYR A 162 7.49 20.26 9.90
C TYR A 162 7.75 20.79 11.32
N ARG A 163 8.95 20.53 11.85
CA ARG A 163 9.40 21.06 13.13
C ARG A 163 10.16 22.36 12.91
N ILE A 164 9.77 23.37 13.66
CA ILE A 164 10.27 24.72 13.59
C ILE A 164 10.77 25.10 14.98
N ASP A 165 12.09 25.07 15.15
CA ASP A 165 12.75 25.47 16.37
C ASP A 165 13.89 26.45 16.07
N SER A 166 14.38 27.11 17.12
CA SER A 166 15.46 28.10 17.07
C SER A 166 16.82 27.56 16.60
N VAL A 167 16.91 26.26 16.30
CA VAL A 167 18.14 25.56 15.89
C VAL A 167 18.11 25.19 14.41
N ASN A 168 16.94 24.94 13.82
CA ASN A 168 16.76 24.50 12.43
C ASN A 168 16.56 25.63 11.40
N ASN A 169 17.05 26.85 11.67
CA ASN A 169 17.15 27.86 10.61
C ASN A 169 17.98 27.30 9.45
N ARG A 170 17.52 27.54 8.21
CA ARG A 170 18.23 27.13 7.00
C ARG A 170 19.70 27.58 7.07
N PRO A 171 20.67 26.78 6.57
CA PRO A 171 22.06 27.21 6.47
C PRO A 171 22.13 28.55 5.71
N GLY A 172 22.54 29.62 6.40
CA GLY A 172 22.63 30.98 5.84
C GLY A 172 21.60 31.99 6.34
N GLU A 173 20.57 31.58 7.09
CA GLU A 173 19.66 32.53 7.75
C GLU A 173 20.16 32.87 9.16
N SER A 174 20.46 34.15 9.41
CA SER A 174 20.90 34.64 10.72
C SER A 174 19.90 34.26 11.81
N ARG A 175 20.42 33.86 12.99
CA ARG A 175 19.63 33.65 14.22
C ARG A 175 18.80 34.86 14.63
N ASP A 176 18.99 36.02 14.00
CA ASP A 176 18.22 37.24 14.23
C ASP A 176 16.83 37.26 13.55
N ASN A 177 16.51 36.28 12.68
CA ASN A 177 15.18 36.14 12.06
C ASN A 177 14.22 35.22 12.83
N LEU A 178 14.39 35.10 14.16
CA LEU A 178 13.49 34.39 15.10
C LEU A 178 12.03 34.88 15.10
N PHE A 179 11.68 35.82 14.23
CA PHE A 179 10.43 36.57 14.23
C PHE A 179 9.59 36.31 12.97
N ASN A 180 10.08 35.47 12.04
CA ASN A 180 9.37 35.05 10.81
C ASN A 180 9.11 33.54 10.79
N VAL A 181 8.57 33.00 11.89
CA VAL A 181 8.53 31.56 12.11
C VAL A 181 7.13 31.03 11.78
N PRO A 182 6.94 30.27 10.69
CA PRO A 182 5.60 29.89 10.22
C PRO A 182 4.83 29.13 11.30
N SER A 183 3.50 29.27 11.34
CA SER A 183 2.70 28.43 12.23
C SER A 183 2.76 26.96 11.76
N PRO A 184 2.82 25.98 12.68
CA PRO A 184 2.98 24.57 12.33
C PRO A 184 1.70 23.99 11.72
N GLY A 185 1.86 23.14 10.70
CA GLY A 185 0.77 22.33 10.15
C GLY A 185 0.54 21.05 10.95
N GLY A 186 -0.62 20.43 10.79
CA GLY A 186 -0.96 19.13 11.38
C GLY A 186 -0.32 17.96 10.64
N GLY A 187 -0.22 16.81 11.31
CA GLY A 187 0.20 15.54 10.73
C GLY A 187 -0.92 14.90 9.89
N GLY A 188 -0.55 14.14 8.87
CA GLY A 188 -1.50 13.35 8.08
C GLY A 188 -1.86 12.05 8.79
N SER A 189 -3.06 11.51 8.56
CA SER A 189 -3.44 10.22 9.13
C SER A 189 -2.78 9.06 8.41
N GLY A 190 -2.70 7.92 9.09
CA GLY A 190 -2.26 6.66 8.49
C GLY A 190 -3.23 6.17 7.41
N GLY A 191 -2.69 5.39 6.48
CA GLY A 191 -3.43 4.75 5.41
C GLY A 191 -3.85 3.33 5.74
N SER A 192 -4.07 2.49 4.72
CA SER A 192 -4.55 1.12 4.92
C SER A 192 -3.60 0.06 4.37
N ILE A 193 -3.37 -0.99 5.15
CA ILE A 193 -2.70 -2.22 4.71
C ILE A 193 -3.74 -3.35 4.70
N VAL A 194 -3.95 -4.00 3.56
CA VAL A 194 -4.84 -5.16 3.42
C VAL A 194 -4.03 -6.35 2.92
N LEU A 195 -4.07 -7.43 3.69
CA LEU A 195 -3.40 -8.69 3.38
C LEU A 195 -4.47 -9.75 3.13
N GLN A 196 -4.55 -10.25 1.90
CA GLN A 196 -5.39 -11.40 1.54
C GLN A 196 -4.47 -12.58 1.27
N VAL A 197 -4.43 -13.53 2.20
CA VAL A 197 -3.50 -14.67 2.17
C VAL A 197 -4.32 -15.94 2.20
N PHE A 198 -4.24 -16.75 1.15
CA PHE A 198 -4.95 -18.03 1.12
C PHE A 198 -4.27 -19.11 1.96
N GLY A 199 -2.93 -19.15 1.90
CA GLY A 199 -2.14 -20.06 2.73
C GLY A 199 -1.96 -19.52 4.15
N ARG A 200 -0.84 -19.88 4.77
CA ARG A 200 -0.51 -19.45 6.14
C ARG A 200 0.16 -18.07 6.14
N PRO A 201 -0.39 -17.06 6.84
CA PRO A 201 0.33 -15.83 7.12
C PRO A 201 1.35 -16.06 8.24
N LEU A 202 2.62 -15.75 7.99
CA LEU A 202 3.71 -15.76 8.96
C LEU A 202 4.25 -14.34 9.10
N LEU A 203 3.59 -13.54 9.93
CA LEU A 203 3.85 -12.10 10.07
C LEU A 203 4.79 -11.81 11.26
N GLY A 204 6.09 -12.04 11.08
CA GLY A 204 7.10 -11.84 12.13
C GLY A 204 7.53 -10.40 12.36
N GLY A 205 7.36 -9.54 11.36
CA GLY A 205 7.72 -8.11 11.37
C GLY A 205 6.61 -7.16 11.83
N LEU A 206 6.73 -5.88 11.46
CA LEU A 206 5.81 -4.80 11.86
C LEU A 206 4.91 -4.34 10.70
N LEU A 207 3.60 -4.26 10.96
CA LEU A 207 2.63 -3.56 10.11
C LEU A 207 2.34 -2.18 10.70
N ASP A 208 2.82 -1.12 10.04
CA ASP A 208 2.72 0.25 10.56
C ASP A 208 1.82 1.11 9.69
N THR A 209 0.71 1.51 10.29
CA THR A 209 -0.26 2.46 9.72
C THR A 209 -0.42 3.64 10.65
N SER A 210 0.60 4.01 11.42
CA SER A 210 0.54 5.16 12.32
C SER A 210 0.24 6.47 11.57
N GLY A 211 -0.46 7.37 12.27
CA GLY A 211 -0.58 8.76 11.83
C GLY A 211 0.71 9.52 12.10
N GLY A 212 0.97 10.51 11.26
CA GLY A 212 2.14 11.37 11.40
C GLY A 212 1.98 12.37 12.55
N LYS A 213 3.11 12.80 13.12
CA LYS A 213 3.12 13.80 14.18
C LYS A 213 2.76 15.18 13.66
N GLY A 214 2.10 15.98 14.48
CA GLY A 214 1.89 17.39 14.21
C GLY A 214 3.22 18.15 14.13
N GLY A 215 3.25 19.22 13.33
CA GLY A 215 4.37 20.13 13.32
C GLY A 215 4.54 20.81 14.67
N ILE A 216 5.74 21.29 14.97
CA ILE A 216 6.02 21.96 16.24
C ILE A 216 6.59 23.33 15.93
N LEU A 217 6.11 24.34 16.63
CA LEU A 217 6.78 25.62 16.77
C LEU A 217 7.27 25.72 18.21
N ASP A 218 8.58 25.78 18.40
CA ASP A 218 9.20 26.13 19.67
C ASP A 218 10.17 27.28 19.47
N ASN A 219 9.64 28.49 19.61
CA ASN A 219 10.44 29.70 19.60
C ASN A 219 10.71 30.13 21.04
N THR A 220 11.85 29.69 21.56
CA THR A 220 12.39 30.16 22.84
C THR A 220 13.70 30.92 22.55
N PRO A 221 13.64 32.26 22.36
CA PRO A 221 14.85 33.07 22.16
C PRO A 221 15.76 32.94 23.38
N GLY A 222 17.04 32.68 23.16
CA GLY A 222 18.02 32.36 24.20
C GLY A 222 18.10 33.38 25.34
N GLY A 223 17.28 33.18 26.37
CA GLY A 223 17.35 33.91 27.64
C GLY A 223 16.41 35.10 27.82
N GLN A 224 15.39 35.31 26.99
CA GLN A 224 14.37 36.35 27.23
C GLN A 224 13.01 35.75 27.66
N PRO A 225 12.70 35.69 28.97
CA PRO A 225 11.51 34.99 29.52
C PRO A 225 10.13 35.47 29.03
N GLY A 226 10.03 36.56 28.26
CA GLY A 226 8.76 37.17 27.84
C GLY A 226 8.37 37.00 26.36
N LEU A 227 9.24 36.43 25.51
CA LEU A 227 9.04 36.36 24.05
C LEU A 227 8.91 34.92 23.52
N VAL A 228 8.30 34.04 24.31
CA VAL A 228 8.18 32.62 23.96
C VAL A 228 6.87 32.34 23.24
N ALA A 229 6.97 31.82 22.01
CA ALA A 229 5.83 31.32 21.24
C ALA A 229 5.98 29.81 21.03
N LYS A 230 5.00 29.04 21.52
CA LYS A 230 4.91 27.59 21.32
C LYS A 230 3.56 27.22 20.77
N ALA A 231 3.57 26.50 19.65
CA ALA A 231 2.38 25.94 19.04
C ALA A 231 2.67 24.53 18.51
N THR A 232 1.63 23.73 18.42
CA THR A 232 1.71 22.37 17.89
C THR A 232 0.59 22.16 16.89
N GLY A 233 0.92 21.60 15.73
CA GLY A 233 -0.09 20.96 14.89
C GLY A 233 -0.66 19.73 15.60
N GLY A 234 -1.87 19.34 15.21
CA GLY A 234 -2.44 18.09 15.68
C GLY A 234 -1.78 16.88 15.04
N ASP A 235 -1.56 15.81 15.82
CA ASP A 235 -1.18 14.50 15.29
C ASP A 235 -2.28 13.92 14.40
N GLY A 236 -1.89 13.31 13.29
CA GLY A 236 -2.79 12.55 12.44
C GLY A 236 -3.26 11.28 13.16
N SER A 237 -4.48 10.85 12.87
CA SER A 237 -5.01 9.63 13.45
C SER A 237 -4.32 8.38 12.88
N PRO A 238 -4.35 7.25 13.59
CA PRO A 238 -3.92 5.97 13.05
C PRO A 238 -4.75 5.52 11.83
N GLY A 239 -4.10 4.68 11.03
CA GLY A 239 -4.61 4.01 9.86
C GLY A 239 -5.28 2.66 10.19
N TYR A 240 -5.33 1.76 9.21
CA TYR A 240 -6.07 0.51 9.30
C TYR A 240 -5.28 -0.67 8.75
N VAL A 241 -5.27 -1.79 9.46
CA VAL A 241 -4.75 -3.06 8.95
C VAL A 241 -5.90 -4.04 8.77
N ARG A 242 -5.82 -4.91 7.75
CA ARG A 242 -6.72 -6.05 7.63
C ARG A 242 -6.00 -7.29 7.16
N LEU A 243 -6.29 -8.41 7.81
CA LEU A 243 -5.89 -9.74 7.38
C LEU A 243 -7.13 -10.55 7.01
N GLU A 244 -7.14 -11.08 5.80
CA GLU A 244 -8.12 -12.03 5.33
C GLU A 244 -7.41 -13.34 4.97
N THR A 245 -7.85 -14.43 5.59
CA THR A 245 -7.35 -15.79 5.32
C THR A 245 -8.48 -16.80 5.49
N PRO A 246 -8.41 -17.98 4.86
CA PRO A 246 -9.37 -19.05 5.08
C PRO A 246 -9.42 -19.50 6.55
N GLY A 247 -10.56 -20.09 6.94
CA GLY A 247 -10.72 -20.74 8.24
C GLY A 247 -11.01 -19.82 9.42
N GLY A 248 -11.18 -18.51 9.19
CA GLY A 248 -11.51 -17.55 10.25
C GLY A 248 -10.29 -17.16 11.07
N PRO A 249 -9.45 -16.22 10.59
CA PRO A 249 -8.26 -15.78 11.30
C PRO A 249 -8.56 -15.25 12.70
N SER A 250 -7.56 -15.28 13.55
CA SER A 250 -7.55 -14.58 14.83
C SER A 250 -6.73 -13.29 14.75
N VAL A 251 -6.92 -12.40 15.72
CA VAL A 251 -6.13 -11.17 15.83
C VAL A 251 -4.64 -11.46 16.00
N VAL A 252 -4.29 -12.61 16.60
CA VAL A 252 -2.90 -13.03 16.81
C VAL A 252 -2.18 -13.26 15.47
N ASP A 253 -2.91 -13.67 14.43
CA ASP A 253 -2.34 -13.96 13.12
C ASP A 253 -1.88 -12.70 12.37
N VAL A 254 -2.35 -11.52 12.77
CA VAL A 254 -1.91 -10.22 12.23
C VAL A 254 -0.48 -9.88 12.69
N GLY A 255 -0.03 -10.46 13.81
CA GLY A 255 1.27 -10.19 14.39
C GLY A 255 1.39 -8.77 14.97
N SER A 256 2.61 -8.21 14.92
CA SER A 256 2.87 -6.87 15.47
C SER A 256 2.35 -5.80 14.53
N SER A 257 1.46 -4.95 15.03
CA SER A 257 0.85 -3.85 14.28
C SER A 257 0.78 -2.56 15.09
N VAL A 258 0.90 -1.42 14.40
CA VAL A 258 0.70 -0.08 14.96
C VAL A 258 -0.33 0.66 14.09
N PRO A 259 -1.53 0.96 14.60
CA PRO A 259 -2.04 0.59 15.93
C PRO A 259 -2.23 -0.93 16.05
N ALA A 260 -2.35 -1.43 17.29
CA ALA A 260 -2.58 -2.84 17.54
C ALA A 260 -3.92 -3.29 16.92
N ALA A 261 -3.89 -4.44 16.22
CA ALA A 261 -5.07 -5.03 15.62
C ALA A 261 -6.13 -5.46 16.66
N ALA A 262 -7.38 -5.44 16.22
CA ALA A 262 -8.57 -5.89 16.93
C ALA A 262 -9.38 -6.86 16.06
N SER A 263 -10.46 -7.43 16.61
CA SER A 263 -11.30 -8.41 15.90
C SER A 263 -12.00 -7.87 14.65
N THR A 264 -12.05 -6.54 14.48
CA THR A 264 -12.57 -5.91 13.26
C THR A 264 -11.54 -5.89 12.12
N ASN A 265 -10.26 -6.14 12.41
CA ASN A 265 -9.15 -6.17 11.45
C ASN A 265 -8.97 -7.54 10.79
N ILE A 266 -9.84 -8.50 11.06
CA ILE A 266 -9.77 -9.86 10.54
C ILE A 266 -11.03 -10.18 9.74
N GLY A 267 -10.86 -10.91 8.64
CA GLY A 267 -11.95 -11.37 7.79
C GLY A 267 -11.70 -12.79 7.30
N MET A 268 -12.77 -13.56 7.07
CA MET A 268 -12.66 -14.86 6.43
C MET A 268 -12.59 -14.67 4.92
N LEU A 269 -11.46 -15.06 4.33
CA LEU A 269 -11.34 -15.16 2.88
C LEU A 269 -12.05 -16.43 2.43
N THR A 270 -13.11 -16.30 1.63
CA THR A 270 -13.91 -17.45 1.15
C THR A 270 -13.58 -17.85 -0.26
N ASP A 271 -13.16 -16.88 -1.06
CA ASP A 271 -12.84 -17.11 -2.47
C ASP A 271 -11.32 -17.16 -2.62
N HIS A 272 -10.85 -17.97 -3.55
CA HIS A 272 -9.43 -18.12 -3.83
C HIS A 272 -9.24 -18.28 -5.33
N GLU A 273 -8.08 -17.84 -5.82
CA GLU A 273 -7.69 -18.19 -7.18
C GLU A 273 -7.27 -19.66 -7.16
N PHE A 274 -8.02 -20.48 -7.88
CA PHE A 274 -7.90 -21.94 -7.90
C PHE A 274 -6.70 -22.44 -8.69
N THR A 275 -5.85 -21.52 -9.16
CA THR A 275 -4.75 -21.78 -10.07
C THR A 275 -3.42 -21.36 -9.45
N GLY A 276 -2.64 -22.33 -8.99
CA GLY A 276 -1.23 -22.10 -8.68
C GLY A 276 -0.44 -22.02 -9.98
N VAL A 277 0.36 -20.97 -10.19
CA VAL A 277 1.19 -20.83 -11.41
C VAL A 277 2.67 -20.88 -11.06
N SER A 278 3.41 -21.77 -11.73
CA SER A 278 4.87 -21.80 -11.68
C SER A 278 5.43 -21.63 -13.09
N GLN A 279 6.38 -20.72 -13.25
CA GLN A 279 7.02 -20.46 -14.54
C GLN A 279 8.52 -20.65 -14.43
N SER A 280 9.10 -21.38 -15.37
CA SER A 280 10.54 -21.56 -15.44
C SER A 280 11.23 -20.36 -16.09
N ARG A 281 12.57 -20.31 -15.92
CA ARG A 281 13.46 -19.49 -16.75
C ARG A 281 13.53 -20.09 -18.16
N PHE A 282 14.06 -19.32 -19.10
CA PHE A 282 14.35 -19.86 -20.43
C PHE A 282 15.49 -20.88 -20.37
N TYR A 283 15.30 -21.95 -21.13
CA TYR A 283 16.28 -22.98 -21.46
C TYR A 283 16.71 -22.77 -22.91
N ALA A 284 18.01 -22.64 -23.15
CA ALA A 284 18.56 -22.62 -24.50
C ALA A 284 18.71 -24.07 -25.01
N SER A 285 18.34 -24.35 -26.27
CA SER A 285 18.70 -25.62 -26.92
C SER A 285 20.20 -25.75 -27.14
N ARG A 286 20.92 -24.62 -27.11
CA ARG A 286 22.34 -24.46 -27.45
C ARG A 286 22.67 -24.81 -28.91
N LEU A 287 21.66 -24.90 -29.75
CA LEU A 287 21.82 -25.04 -31.20
C LEU A 287 21.82 -23.67 -31.87
N THR A 288 22.55 -23.56 -32.97
CA THR A 288 22.59 -22.33 -33.78
C THR A 288 21.28 -22.12 -34.53
N PHE A 289 20.64 -23.22 -34.93
CA PHE A 289 19.34 -23.22 -35.60
C PHE A 289 18.25 -23.75 -34.66
N PRO A 290 16.97 -23.37 -34.87
CA PRO A 290 15.86 -23.91 -34.11
C PRO A 290 15.81 -25.44 -34.24
N PRO A 291 15.80 -26.21 -33.14
CA PRO A 291 15.60 -27.65 -33.21
C PRO A 291 14.18 -27.98 -33.67
N THR A 292 13.99 -29.24 -34.03
CA THR A 292 12.65 -29.84 -34.08
C THR A 292 12.29 -30.38 -32.70
N PHE A 293 11.39 -29.69 -32.01
CA PHE A 293 10.78 -30.18 -30.78
C PHE A 293 9.91 -31.40 -31.07
N LEU A 294 9.96 -32.39 -30.18
CA LEU A 294 9.31 -33.69 -30.35
C LEU A 294 8.13 -33.88 -29.40
N ARG A 295 8.30 -33.57 -28.11
CA ARG A 295 7.27 -33.67 -27.08
C ARG A 295 7.75 -33.09 -25.76
N TYR A 296 6.83 -32.91 -24.82
CA TYR A 296 7.14 -32.73 -23.40
C TYR A 296 6.72 -33.96 -22.59
N GLU A 297 7.32 -34.11 -21.41
CA GLU A 297 6.95 -35.09 -20.41
C GLU A 297 6.95 -34.41 -19.03
N VAL A 298 5.80 -34.39 -18.35
CA VAL A 298 5.65 -33.91 -16.98
C VAL A 298 5.28 -35.09 -16.08
N GLU A 299 6.21 -35.49 -15.23
CA GLU A 299 6.01 -36.53 -14.24
C GLU A 299 5.59 -35.91 -12.91
N ALA A 300 4.36 -36.21 -12.49
CA ALA A 300 3.79 -35.67 -11.26
C ALA A 300 3.14 -36.78 -10.41
N TYR A 301 3.09 -36.57 -9.12
CA TYR A 301 2.24 -37.33 -8.21
C TYR A 301 1.04 -36.48 -7.85
N VAL A 302 -0.15 -37.02 -8.05
CA VAL A 302 -1.43 -36.34 -7.87
C VAL A 302 -2.22 -37.07 -6.79
N ASP A 303 -2.63 -36.34 -5.76
CA ASP A 303 -3.51 -36.89 -4.74
C ASP A 303 -4.92 -37.08 -5.28
N THR A 304 -5.41 -38.30 -5.16
CA THR A 304 -6.74 -38.72 -5.61
C THR A 304 -7.75 -38.81 -4.45
N GLY A 305 -7.36 -38.41 -3.24
CA GLY A 305 -8.08 -38.65 -2.00
C GLY A 305 -7.89 -40.06 -1.43
N ALA A 306 -7.41 -41.01 -2.23
CA ALA A 306 -6.95 -42.33 -1.78
C ALA A 306 -5.42 -42.40 -1.61
N GLY A 307 -4.71 -41.30 -1.88
CA GLY A 307 -3.25 -41.21 -1.88
C GLY A 307 -2.69 -40.63 -3.18
N LEU A 308 -1.37 -40.45 -3.19
CA LEU A 308 -0.59 -39.93 -4.32
C LEU A 308 -0.44 -41.00 -5.42
N VAL A 309 -0.99 -40.72 -6.60
CA VAL A 309 -0.86 -41.55 -7.80
C VAL A 309 0.07 -40.88 -8.80
N ARG A 310 1.02 -41.66 -9.34
CA ARG A 310 1.92 -41.17 -10.40
C ARG A 310 1.13 -40.95 -11.70
N LYS A 311 1.24 -39.75 -12.27
CA LYS A 311 0.74 -39.39 -13.60
C LYS A 311 1.89 -38.87 -14.47
N LEU A 312 1.84 -39.21 -15.75
CA LEU A 312 2.75 -38.73 -16.78
C LEU A 312 1.93 -37.97 -17.82
N TYR A 313 2.19 -36.66 -17.94
CA TYR A 313 1.57 -35.82 -18.94
C TYR A 313 2.49 -35.61 -20.14
N SER A 314 1.96 -35.71 -21.35
CA SER A 314 2.67 -35.51 -22.61
C SER A 314 1.71 -35.06 -23.71
N ASP A 315 2.20 -34.25 -24.65
CA ASP A 315 1.53 -33.97 -25.93
C ASP A 315 1.63 -35.13 -26.93
N ASP A 316 2.45 -36.14 -26.64
CA ASP A 316 2.54 -37.40 -27.38
C ASP A 316 1.65 -38.46 -26.72
N SER A 317 0.55 -38.82 -27.39
CA SER A 317 -0.43 -39.79 -26.90
C SER A 317 0.12 -41.21 -26.74
N GLU A 318 1.27 -41.53 -27.35
CA GLU A 318 1.94 -42.82 -27.16
C GLU A 318 2.77 -42.86 -25.86
N VAL A 319 3.07 -41.70 -25.27
CA VAL A 319 3.95 -41.55 -24.09
C VAL A 319 3.15 -41.26 -22.82
N GLY A 320 2.14 -40.39 -22.91
CA GLY A 320 1.33 -40.00 -21.76
C GLY A 320 0.01 -39.36 -22.16
N ASN A 321 -0.78 -38.98 -21.16
CA ASN A 321 -2.01 -38.25 -21.40
C ASN A 321 -1.70 -36.75 -21.59
N PRO A 322 -2.45 -36.01 -22.42
CA PRO A 322 -2.30 -34.57 -22.49
C PRO A 322 -2.50 -33.94 -21.11
N SER A 323 -1.79 -32.83 -20.87
CA SER A 323 -2.12 -31.99 -19.71
C SER A 323 -3.51 -31.38 -19.91
N SER A 324 -4.14 -30.97 -18.80
CA SER A 324 -5.39 -30.24 -18.84
C SER A 324 -5.26 -29.05 -19.79
N PRO A 325 -6.19 -28.77 -20.73
CA PRO A 325 -6.15 -27.52 -21.49
C PRO A 325 -6.48 -26.34 -20.58
N TYR A 326 -6.01 -25.13 -20.89
CA TYR A 326 -6.30 -23.97 -20.04
C TYR A 326 -7.80 -23.64 -20.11
N TYR A 327 -8.55 -24.05 -19.09
CA TYR A 327 -9.97 -23.75 -18.98
C TYR A 327 -10.20 -22.87 -17.76
N ASP A 328 -10.70 -21.66 -18.02
CA ASP A 328 -11.32 -20.83 -17.00
C ASP A 328 -12.66 -21.48 -16.63
N LYS A 329 -12.67 -22.16 -15.47
CA LYS A 329 -13.84 -22.86 -14.94
C LYS A 329 -15.02 -21.93 -14.65
N ASP A 330 -14.80 -20.61 -14.64
CA ASP A 330 -15.86 -19.62 -14.41
C ASP A 330 -16.65 -19.30 -15.69
N PHE A 331 -16.27 -19.85 -16.85
CA PHE A 331 -17.06 -19.76 -18.08
C PHE A 331 -18.14 -20.85 -18.14
N ALA A 332 -19.37 -20.48 -17.77
CA ALA A 332 -20.51 -21.39 -17.70
C ALA A 332 -20.74 -22.19 -19.01
N GLY A 333 -20.69 -23.52 -18.91
CA GLY A 333 -21.09 -24.44 -19.98
C GLY A 333 -19.97 -25.28 -20.61
N MET A 334 -18.71 -25.11 -20.18
CA MET A 334 -17.61 -25.97 -20.63
C MET A 334 -17.27 -27.02 -19.55
N ALA A 335 -17.16 -28.27 -19.96
CA ALA A 335 -16.79 -29.37 -19.06
C ALA A 335 -15.38 -29.10 -18.49
N SER A 336 -15.26 -29.08 -17.16
CA SER A 336 -13.95 -28.99 -16.52
C SER A 336 -13.08 -30.15 -16.99
N SER A 337 -11.87 -29.84 -17.42
CA SER A 337 -10.86 -30.88 -17.62
C SER A 337 -10.62 -31.57 -16.28
N THR A 338 -10.66 -32.91 -16.28
CA THR A 338 -10.47 -33.72 -15.07
C THR A 338 -9.01 -33.77 -14.60
N GLU A 339 -8.09 -33.21 -15.39
CA GLU A 339 -6.67 -33.26 -15.09
C GLU A 339 -6.24 -32.01 -14.30
N PRO A 340 -5.53 -32.16 -13.16
CA PRO A 340 -5.22 -31.05 -12.27
C PRO A 340 -3.94 -30.28 -12.64
N VAL A 341 -3.25 -30.71 -13.70
CA VAL A 341 -2.03 -30.04 -14.19
C VAL A 341 -2.27 -29.57 -15.61
N HIS A 342 -2.09 -28.28 -15.84
CA HIS A 342 -2.01 -27.65 -17.15
C HIS A 342 -0.56 -27.23 -17.42
N PHE A 343 -0.06 -27.54 -18.60
CA PHE A 343 1.32 -27.29 -19.00
C PHE A 343 1.39 -26.54 -20.33
N GLU A 344 2.14 -25.45 -20.35
CA GLU A 344 2.37 -24.67 -21.55
C GLU A 344 3.85 -24.39 -21.76
N LEU A 345 4.22 -24.20 -23.02
CA LEU A 345 5.54 -23.85 -23.49
C LEU A 345 5.50 -22.49 -24.19
N GLN A 346 6.59 -21.75 -24.14
CA GLN A 346 6.75 -20.54 -24.93
C GLN A 346 8.13 -20.51 -25.57
N GLY A 347 8.16 -20.33 -26.88
CA GLY A 347 9.38 -20.24 -27.67
C GLY A 347 9.94 -18.83 -27.73
N ALA A 348 11.27 -18.71 -27.83
CA ALA A 348 11.96 -17.49 -28.21
C ALA A 348 13.28 -17.82 -28.91
N LYS A 349 13.89 -16.83 -29.56
CA LYS A 349 15.33 -16.90 -29.84
C LYS A 349 16.06 -16.68 -28.54
N VAL A 350 16.76 -17.70 -28.06
CA VAL A 350 17.59 -17.65 -26.85
C VAL A 350 19.04 -17.71 -27.26
N SER A 351 19.82 -16.78 -26.75
CA SER A 351 21.26 -16.73 -26.98
C SER A 351 21.94 -17.97 -26.40
N ALA A 352 22.66 -18.71 -27.25
CA ALA A 352 23.44 -19.87 -26.81
C ALA A 352 24.60 -19.49 -25.88
N VAL A 353 25.04 -18.22 -25.88
CA VAL A 353 26.21 -17.74 -25.10
C VAL A 353 25.84 -17.43 -23.65
N ASN A 354 24.73 -16.73 -23.43
CA ASN A 354 24.36 -16.23 -22.09
C ASN A 354 22.97 -16.71 -21.61
N GLY A 355 22.28 -17.54 -22.40
CA GLY A 355 20.97 -18.08 -22.07
C GLY A 355 19.85 -17.03 -21.98
N GLN A 356 20.09 -15.80 -22.43
CA GLN A 356 19.08 -14.74 -22.39
C GLN A 356 18.16 -14.81 -23.62
N PRO A 357 16.84 -14.68 -23.44
CA PRO A 357 15.89 -14.60 -24.55
C PRO A 357 15.95 -13.21 -25.21
N ASP A 358 15.80 -13.18 -26.53
CA ASP A 358 15.41 -11.97 -27.25
C ASP A 358 13.91 -11.74 -27.08
N LEU A 359 13.57 -10.73 -26.27
CA LEU A 359 12.19 -10.41 -25.91
C LEU A 359 11.32 -9.99 -27.11
N THR A 360 11.93 -9.61 -28.24
CA THR A 360 11.19 -9.27 -29.47
C THR A 360 10.75 -10.51 -30.27
N THR A 361 11.22 -11.69 -29.90
CA THR A 361 10.97 -12.96 -30.59
C THR A 361 10.11 -13.93 -29.79
N LEU A 362 9.47 -13.46 -28.72
CA LEU A 362 8.59 -14.27 -27.89
C LEU A 362 7.38 -14.76 -28.69
N GLY A 363 7.26 -16.07 -28.85
CA GLY A 363 6.06 -16.72 -29.36
C GLY A 363 4.90 -16.65 -28.35
N PRO A 364 3.67 -17.03 -28.74
CA PRO A 364 2.58 -17.20 -27.79
C PRO A 364 2.82 -18.45 -26.92
N TRP A 365 2.05 -18.60 -25.83
CA TRP A 365 2.03 -19.85 -25.07
C TRP A 365 1.38 -20.97 -25.91
N ARG A 366 1.96 -22.18 -25.84
CA ARG A 366 1.59 -23.37 -26.61
C ARG A 366 1.33 -24.52 -25.65
N GLU A 367 0.28 -25.29 -25.88
CA GLU A 367 0.00 -26.51 -25.12
C GLU A 367 0.78 -27.73 -25.64
N ALA A 368 1.55 -27.58 -26.72
CA ALA A 368 2.31 -28.66 -27.33
C ALA A 368 3.72 -28.23 -27.74
N ALA A 369 4.70 -29.08 -27.45
CA ALA A 369 6.05 -29.00 -27.98
C ALA A 369 6.07 -29.39 -29.47
N ALA A 370 5.41 -30.49 -29.80
CA ALA A 370 5.16 -30.90 -31.17
C ALA A 370 3.72 -31.36 -31.29
N SER A 371 2.96 -30.72 -32.16
CA SER A 371 1.58 -31.12 -32.42
C SER A 371 1.38 -31.42 -33.89
N LYS A 372 0.60 -32.47 -34.15
CA LYS A 372 0.11 -32.83 -35.49
C LYS A 372 -1.19 -32.09 -35.85
N THR A 373 -1.89 -31.53 -34.86
CA THR A 373 -3.28 -31.05 -34.99
C THR A 373 -3.50 -29.62 -34.51
N SER A 374 -2.53 -29.03 -33.82
CA SER A 374 -2.59 -27.68 -33.26
C SER A 374 -1.25 -26.96 -33.44
N ARG A 375 -1.21 -25.65 -33.17
CA ARG A 375 0.05 -24.90 -33.20
C ARG A 375 0.96 -25.36 -32.06
N SER A 376 2.25 -25.47 -32.34
CA SER A 376 3.26 -26.00 -31.43
C SER A 376 4.47 -25.09 -31.31
N LEU A 377 5.41 -25.47 -30.45
CA LEU A 377 6.67 -24.76 -30.28
C LEU A 377 7.52 -24.71 -31.57
N ASN A 378 7.36 -25.68 -32.46
CA ASN A 378 8.02 -25.70 -33.77
C ASN A 378 7.60 -24.53 -34.67
N ASP A 379 6.38 -24.01 -34.52
CA ASP A 379 5.89 -22.87 -35.32
C ASP A 379 6.61 -21.57 -34.96
N ASP A 380 7.14 -21.48 -33.74
CA ASP A 380 7.79 -20.28 -33.21
C ASP A 380 9.23 -20.12 -33.73
N LYS A 381 9.79 -21.15 -34.39
CA LYS A 381 11.20 -21.20 -34.82
C LYS A 381 12.17 -20.81 -33.71
N ALA A 382 11.89 -21.31 -32.51
CA ALA A 382 12.57 -20.95 -31.28
C ALA A 382 13.90 -21.70 -31.12
N THR A 383 14.96 -21.02 -30.64
CA THR A 383 16.24 -21.66 -30.24
C THR A 383 16.30 -21.92 -28.73
N GLY A 384 15.21 -21.66 -28.02
CA GLY A 384 15.03 -22.00 -26.63
C GLY A 384 13.59 -21.81 -26.20
N TYR A 385 13.27 -22.27 -25.01
CA TYR A 385 11.90 -22.30 -24.51
C TYR A 385 11.87 -22.06 -23.02
N ARG A 386 10.72 -21.63 -22.52
CA ARG A 386 10.36 -21.77 -21.11
C ARG A 386 9.04 -22.51 -21.02
N PHE A 387 8.68 -22.91 -19.81
CA PHE A 387 7.39 -23.53 -19.54
C PHE A 387 6.68 -22.86 -18.37
N ARG A 388 5.37 -22.98 -18.36
CA ARG A 388 4.49 -22.61 -17.28
C ARG A 388 3.64 -23.81 -16.91
N MET A 389 3.45 -24.01 -15.61
CA MET A 389 2.53 -24.99 -15.07
C MET A 389 1.46 -24.26 -14.28
N THR A 390 0.22 -24.60 -14.55
CA THR A 390 -0.94 -24.16 -13.79
C THR A 390 -1.56 -25.36 -13.12
N PHE A 391 -1.84 -25.24 -11.82
CA PHE A 391 -2.36 -26.32 -10.99
C PHE A 391 -3.78 -26.00 -10.55
N ASP A 392 -4.74 -26.86 -10.90
CA ASP A 392 -6.11 -26.76 -10.38
C ASP A 392 -6.16 -27.33 -8.96
N GLN A 393 -6.50 -26.47 -8.00
CA GLN A 393 -6.57 -26.81 -6.57
C GLN A 393 -8.02 -26.87 -6.04
N ASP A 394 -9.03 -26.74 -6.90
CA ASP A 394 -10.43 -26.49 -6.53
C ASP A 394 -11.09 -27.57 -5.66
N SER A 395 -10.54 -28.79 -5.63
CA SER A 395 -11.14 -29.90 -4.88
C SER A 395 -10.68 -30.02 -3.42
N GLY A 396 -9.79 -29.15 -2.94
CA GLY A 396 -9.25 -29.21 -1.57
C GLY A 396 -8.52 -30.51 -1.22
N LYS A 397 -8.22 -31.34 -2.23
CA LYS A 397 -7.74 -32.73 -2.07
C LYS A 397 -6.60 -33.11 -3.02
N THR A 398 -6.12 -32.18 -3.85
CA THR A 398 -5.10 -32.49 -4.85
C THR A 398 -3.76 -31.90 -4.43
N LYS A 399 -3.03 -32.61 -3.57
CA LYS A 399 -1.58 -32.38 -3.47
C LYS A 399 -0.96 -32.79 -4.80
N ILE A 400 -0.25 -31.86 -5.45
CA ILE A 400 0.47 -32.13 -6.70
C ILE A 400 1.95 -31.97 -6.44
N GLU A 401 2.72 -33.04 -6.67
CA GLU A 401 4.17 -33.03 -6.60
C GLU A 401 4.77 -33.28 -7.99
N VAL A 402 5.28 -32.22 -8.63
CA VAL A 402 6.02 -32.37 -9.89
C VAL A 402 7.43 -32.87 -9.58
N ARG A 403 7.78 -34.04 -10.11
CA ARG A 403 9.11 -34.65 -9.92
C ARG A 403 10.07 -34.30 -11.02
N ARG A 404 9.57 -34.24 -12.26
CA ARG A 404 10.41 -34.04 -13.43
C ARG A 404 9.60 -33.39 -14.55
N VAL A 405 10.23 -32.42 -15.21
CA VAL A 405 9.77 -31.86 -16.49
C VAL A 405 10.88 -32.13 -17.49
N SER A 406 10.54 -32.68 -18.64
CA SER A 406 11.47 -32.93 -19.74
C SER A 406 10.84 -32.45 -21.04
N VAL A 407 11.64 -31.83 -21.90
CA VAL A 407 11.23 -31.43 -23.25
C VAL A 407 12.25 -31.99 -24.21
N PHE A 408 11.78 -32.75 -25.19
CA PHE A 408 12.60 -33.51 -26.12
C PHE A 408 12.64 -32.79 -27.46
N PHE A 409 13.81 -32.79 -28.09
CA PHE A 409 14.03 -32.19 -29.39
C PHE A 409 15.21 -32.87 -30.10
N ILE A 410 15.28 -32.70 -31.42
CA ILE A 410 16.38 -33.16 -32.29
C ILE A 410 16.92 -31.98 -33.10
N GLU A 411 18.19 -32.11 -33.50
CA GLU A 411 18.86 -31.15 -34.39
C GLU A 411 18.32 -31.20 -35.82
#